data_AF-A0A357F288-F1
#
_entry.id   AF-A0A357F288-F1
#
_cell.length_a   1.000
_cell.length_b   1.000
_cell.length_c   1.000
_cell.angle_alpha   90.00
_cell.angle_beta   90.00
_cell.angle_gamma   90.00
#
_symmetry.space_group_name_H-M   'P 1'
#
loop_
_entity.id
_entity.type
_entity.pdbx_description
1 polymer ?
#
loop_
_entity_poly.entity_id
_entity_poly.type
_entity_poly.pdbx_seq_one_letter_code
_entity_poly.pdbx_strand_id
1 'polypeptide(L)'
;MENPNIKKDQYSPMAAILAAIFAVFVLVSFLSHRGEDVGQLGRLIGNLGGGPIFGIGIFGSIAGAAIALLIAGTWFGIGSFAASFVRVSKEENRSRLLDFAIKSAAGAAIWSLIWFFLGLAGAYNRTTALLAIIIGIGFAGVGLRGLVRKTVESRVAEKAALFDRALLVLIAIPVVLALIASLAPPTAKDTLLYHFAVPKAFIAQGSSNFIEGNIASYLAVGIEMQNVWAMLLGDFFGQRAAEAAAGAVNFAFFP
;
A
#
# COMPACT_ATOMS: atom_id res chain seq x y z
N MET A 1 -44.92 -4.86 -20.11
CA MET A 1 -44.60 -6.21 -19.58
C MET A 1 -43.33 -6.07 -18.76
N GLU A 2 -43.50 -5.86 -17.46
CA GLU A 2 -42.42 -5.71 -16.47
C GLU A 2 -41.83 -7.09 -16.16
N ASN A 3 -40.50 -7.19 -16.15
CA ASN A 3 -39.77 -8.42 -15.85
C ASN A 3 -39.62 -8.58 -14.32
N PRO A 4 -40.31 -9.53 -13.65
CA PRO A 4 -40.42 -9.57 -12.20
C PRO A 4 -39.38 -10.50 -11.56
N ASN A 5 -38.12 -10.48 -12.02
CA ASN A 5 -37.13 -11.45 -11.55
C ASN A 5 -35.73 -10.87 -11.29
N ILE A 6 -35.66 -9.69 -10.66
CA ILE A 6 -34.46 -9.31 -9.91
C ILE A 6 -34.55 -10.01 -8.55
N LYS A 7 -33.95 -11.20 -8.44
CA LYS A 7 -33.68 -11.82 -7.15
C LYS A 7 -32.83 -10.83 -6.36
N LYS A 8 -33.41 -10.17 -5.36
CA LYS A 8 -32.64 -9.47 -4.33
C LYS A 8 -31.67 -10.49 -3.75
N ASP A 9 -30.36 -10.22 -3.85
CA ASP A 9 -29.34 -11.01 -3.19
C ASP A 9 -29.69 -11.09 -1.70
N GLN A 10 -30.24 -12.23 -1.29
CA GLN A 10 -30.56 -12.49 0.10
C GLN A 10 -29.24 -12.71 0.83
N TYR A 11 -28.76 -11.65 1.48
CA TYR A 11 -27.66 -11.75 2.44
C TYR A 11 -27.96 -12.88 3.43
N SER A 12 -27.09 -13.90 3.45
CA SER A 12 -27.25 -15.03 4.36
C SER A 12 -27.08 -14.54 5.80
N PRO A 13 -28.12 -14.61 6.65
CA PRO A 13 -28.01 -14.18 8.05
C PRO A 13 -26.92 -14.97 8.81
N MET A 14 -26.61 -16.18 8.35
CA MET A 14 -25.53 -17.00 8.89
C MET A 14 -24.15 -16.35 8.70
N ALA A 15 -23.89 -15.73 7.55
CA ALA A 15 -22.59 -15.08 7.29
C ALA A 15 -22.37 -13.89 8.22
N ALA A 16 -23.41 -13.09 8.47
CA ALA A 16 -23.36 -11.98 9.40
C ALA A 16 -23.14 -12.44 10.85
N ILE A 17 -23.82 -13.53 11.27
CA ILE A 17 -23.65 -14.12 12.60
C ILE A 17 -22.22 -14.65 12.79
N LEU A 18 -21.68 -15.38 11.81
CA LEU A 18 -20.32 -15.90 11.87
C LEU A 18 -19.28 -14.77 11.94
N ALA A 19 -19.46 -13.70 11.15
CA ALA A 19 -18.60 -12.52 11.21
C ALA A 19 -18.65 -11.83 12.58
N ALA A 20 -19.85 -11.72 13.19
CA ALA A 20 -20.01 -11.14 14.52
C ALA A 20 -19.33 -11.98 15.61
N ILE A 21 -19.51 -13.31 15.59
CA ILE A 21 -18.84 -14.23 16.51
C ILE A 21 -17.32 -14.12 16.38
N PHE A 22 -16.82 -14.10 15.13
CA PHE A 22 -15.40 -13.93 14.87
C PHE A 22 -14.87 -12.60 15.40
N ALA A 23 -15.58 -11.50 15.17
CA ALA A 23 -15.21 -10.18 15.67
C ALA A 23 -15.13 -10.14 17.21
N VAL A 24 -16.10 -10.75 17.89
CA VAL A 24 -16.09 -10.87 19.37
C VAL A 24 -14.89 -11.70 19.82
N PHE A 25 -14.61 -12.82 19.16
CA PHE A 25 -13.46 -13.67 19.50
C PHE A 25 -12.13 -12.92 19.35
N VAL A 26 -11.95 -12.17 18.25
CA VAL A 26 -10.77 -11.33 18.02
C VAL A 26 -10.66 -10.23 19.07
N LEU A 27 -11.77 -9.57 19.40
CA LEU A 27 -11.79 -8.51 20.42
C LEU A 27 -11.40 -9.06 21.81
N VAL A 28 -11.97 -10.19 22.21
CA VAL A 28 -11.63 -10.86 23.48
C VAL A 28 -10.17 -11.30 23.48
N SER A 29 -9.69 -11.89 22.39
CA SER A 29 -8.29 -12.32 22.26
C SER A 29 -7.32 -11.14 22.30
N PHE A 30 -7.67 -10.01 21.67
CA PHE A 30 -6.88 -8.77 21.75
C PHE A 30 -6.83 -8.25 23.19
N LEU A 31 -7.98 -8.15 23.85
CA LEU A 31 -8.06 -7.67 25.24
C LEU A 31 -7.41 -8.62 26.24
N SER A 32 -7.37 -9.93 25.98
CA SER A 32 -6.68 -10.87 26.88
C SER A 32 -5.15 -10.75 26.79
N HIS A 33 -4.61 -10.39 25.63
CA HIS A 33 -3.16 -10.27 25.42
C HIS A 33 -2.64 -8.83 25.56
N ARG A 34 -3.50 -7.83 25.35
CA ARG A 34 -3.18 -6.40 25.33
C ARG A 34 -4.10 -5.57 26.22
N GLY A 35 -4.82 -6.21 27.14
CA GLY A 35 -5.78 -5.54 28.04
C GLY A 35 -5.12 -4.48 28.91
N GLU A 36 -3.86 -4.67 29.27
CA GLU A 36 -3.08 -3.68 30.03
C GLU A 36 -2.87 -2.37 29.25
N ASP A 37 -2.94 -2.38 27.91
CA ASP A 37 -2.80 -1.18 27.08
C ASP A 37 -4.09 -0.35 27.02
N VAL A 38 -5.22 -0.90 27.46
CA VAL A 38 -6.52 -0.21 27.43
C VAL A 38 -6.50 0.97 28.40
N GLY A 39 -6.88 2.15 27.91
CA GLY A 39 -6.84 3.39 28.69
C GLY A 39 -5.44 4.00 28.83
N GLN A 40 -4.38 3.31 28.40
CA GLN A 40 -3.03 3.88 28.35
C GLN A 40 -2.78 4.73 27.09
N LEU A 41 -3.81 5.00 26.28
CA LEU A 41 -3.70 5.73 25.02
C LEU A 41 -2.98 7.08 25.19
N GLY A 42 -3.26 7.84 26.26
CA GLY A 42 -2.56 9.10 26.52
C GLY A 42 -1.08 8.95 26.83
N ARG A 43 -0.70 7.87 27.55
CA ARG A 43 0.70 7.53 27.88
C ARG A 43 1.44 7.00 26.66
N LEU A 44 0.76 6.21 25.82
CA LEU A 44 1.28 5.67 24.57
C LEU A 44 1.45 6.78 23.53
N ILE A 45 0.46 7.68 23.40
CA ILE A 45 0.48 8.82 22.47
C ILE A 45 1.54 9.85 22.87
N GLY A 46 1.69 10.12 24.16
CA GLY A 46 2.64 11.13 24.66
C GLY A 46 4.10 10.86 24.31
N ASN A 47 4.44 9.64 23.88
CA ASN A 47 5.79 9.24 23.52
C ASN A 47 5.86 8.38 22.23
N LEU A 48 4.91 8.57 21.30
CA LEU A 48 4.77 7.79 20.04
C LEU A 48 6.00 7.82 19.09
N GLY A 49 7.12 8.44 19.46
CA GLY A 49 8.33 8.48 18.65
C GLY A 49 9.64 8.69 19.41
N GLY A 50 9.66 8.52 20.75
CA GLY A 50 10.86 8.81 21.54
C GLY A 50 11.31 10.28 21.48
N GLY A 51 10.37 11.19 21.17
CA GLY A 51 10.61 12.60 20.93
C GLY A 51 9.32 13.37 20.62
N PRO A 52 9.38 14.68 20.34
CA PRO A 52 8.21 15.52 20.08
C PRO A 52 7.39 15.02 18.88
N ILE A 53 6.06 14.94 19.03
CA ILE A 53 5.11 14.62 17.95
C ILE A 53 5.28 15.58 16.75
N PHE A 54 5.72 16.81 17.03
CA PHE A 54 6.07 17.82 16.03
C PHE A 54 7.57 18.09 16.06
N GLY A 55 8.27 17.70 14.99
CA GLY A 55 9.70 17.90 14.83
C GLY A 55 10.14 17.74 13.37
N ILE A 56 11.42 17.89 13.08
CA ILE A 56 11.99 17.80 11.72
C ILE A 56 11.61 16.49 11.02
N GLY A 57 11.38 15.41 11.78
CA GLY A 57 10.94 14.11 11.27
C GLY A 57 9.60 14.13 10.51
N ILE A 58 8.73 15.11 10.75
CA ILE A 58 7.44 15.23 10.04
C ILE A 58 7.65 15.53 8.55
N PHE A 59 8.68 16.31 8.21
CA PHE A 59 9.01 16.59 6.81
C PHE A 59 9.46 15.33 6.07
N GLY A 60 10.20 14.46 6.76
CA GLY A 60 10.56 13.14 6.24
C GLY A 60 9.32 12.27 5.98
N SER A 61 8.37 12.24 6.91
CA SER A 61 7.11 11.51 6.74
C SER A 61 6.26 12.06 5.59
N ILE A 62 6.15 13.38 5.45
CA ILE A 62 5.42 14.03 4.35
C ILE A 62 6.08 13.73 3.00
N ALA A 63 7.40 13.87 2.90
CA ALA A 63 8.15 13.55 1.69
C ALA A 63 8.00 12.06 1.33
N GLY A 64 8.10 11.17 2.32
CA GLY A 64 7.89 9.74 2.14
C GLY A 64 6.50 9.40 1.63
N ALA A 65 5.45 9.99 2.21
CA ALA A 65 4.08 9.82 1.74
C ALA A 65 3.89 10.32 0.30
N ALA A 66 4.46 11.48 -0.05
CA ALA A 66 4.40 12.02 -1.41
C ALA A 66 5.08 11.08 -2.41
N ILE A 67 6.24 10.51 -2.08
CA ILE A 67 6.95 9.55 -2.92
C ILE A 67 6.13 8.27 -3.08
N ALA A 68 5.54 7.75 -2.01
CA ALA A 68 4.69 6.56 -2.08
C ALA A 68 3.47 6.79 -2.98
N LEU A 69 2.85 7.97 -2.96
CA LEU A 69 1.77 8.34 -3.86
C LEU A 69 2.22 8.37 -5.33
N LEU A 70 3.41 8.88 -5.61
CA LEU A 70 3.99 8.85 -6.96
C LEU A 70 4.20 7.41 -7.43
N ILE A 71 4.81 6.57 -6.59
CA ILE A 71 5.02 5.14 -6.87
C ILE A 71 3.69 4.43 -7.12
N ALA A 72 2.69 4.61 -6.25
CA ALA A 72 1.36 4.03 -6.44
C ALA A 72 0.71 4.49 -7.76
N GLY A 73 0.91 5.76 -8.15
CA GLY A 73 0.50 6.27 -9.46
C GLY A 73 1.16 5.52 -10.61
N THR A 74 2.46 5.22 -10.50
CA THR A 74 3.18 4.44 -11.53
C THR A 74 2.73 2.99 -11.62
N TRP A 75 2.31 2.38 -10.49
CA TRP A 75 1.72 1.05 -10.48
C TRP A 75 0.43 1.05 -11.31
N PHE A 76 -0.47 2.00 -11.03
CA PHE A 76 -1.70 2.14 -11.82
C PHE A 76 -1.40 2.38 -13.30
N GLY A 77 -0.39 3.20 -13.61
CA GLY A 77 0.01 3.53 -14.98
C GLY A 77 0.44 2.31 -15.79
N ILE A 78 1.46 1.59 -15.32
CA ILE A 78 1.98 0.43 -16.05
C ILE A 78 0.95 -0.71 -16.08
N GLY A 79 0.16 -0.88 -15.03
CA GLY A 79 -0.91 -1.88 -15.00
C GLY A 79 -2.05 -1.55 -15.95
N SER A 80 -2.41 -0.27 -16.09
CA SER A 80 -3.36 0.19 -17.11
C SER A 80 -2.85 -0.05 -18.53
N PHE A 81 -1.56 0.20 -18.75
CA PHE A 81 -0.90 -0.07 -20.03
C PHE A 81 -0.90 -1.57 -20.34
N ALA A 82 -0.49 -2.41 -19.39
CA ALA A 82 -0.50 -3.87 -19.54
C ALA A 82 -1.92 -4.42 -19.82
N ALA A 83 -2.92 -3.92 -19.09
CA ALA A 83 -4.32 -4.29 -19.28
C ALA A 83 -4.86 -3.90 -20.67
N SER A 84 -4.23 -2.97 -21.39
CA SER A 84 -4.63 -2.62 -22.76
C SER A 84 -4.31 -3.70 -23.78
N PHE A 85 -3.35 -4.59 -23.49
CA PHE A 85 -2.98 -5.71 -24.36
C PHE A 85 -3.78 -6.98 -24.08
N VAL A 86 -4.36 -7.10 -22.87
CA VAL A 86 -5.17 -8.25 -22.50
C VAL A 86 -6.62 -7.97 -22.84
N ARG A 87 -7.23 -8.82 -23.68
CA ARG A 87 -8.68 -8.81 -23.92
C ARG A 87 -9.41 -9.36 -22.70
N VAL A 88 -9.45 -8.60 -21.61
CA VAL A 88 -10.31 -8.90 -20.47
C VAL A 88 -11.74 -8.60 -20.91
N SER A 89 -12.61 -9.61 -20.89
CA SER A 89 -14.04 -9.42 -21.09
C SER A 89 -14.52 -8.32 -20.13
N LYS A 90 -14.98 -7.21 -20.69
CA LYS A 90 -15.57 -6.12 -19.91
C LYS A 90 -16.89 -6.63 -19.36
N GLU A 91 -16.87 -7.16 -18.14
CA GLU A 91 -18.12 -7.34 -17.40
C GLU A 91 -18.75 -5.96 -17.22
N GLU A 92 -19.98 -5.80 -17.75
CA GLU A 92 -20.75 -4.55 -17.77
C GLU A 92 -21.01 -3.94 -16.37
N ASN A 93 -20.71 -4.67 -15.29
CA ASN A 93 -20.97 -4.26 -13.91
C ASN A 93 -19.72 -4.18 -13.02
N ARG A 94 -18.49 -4.23 -13.56
CA ARG A 94 -17.30 -4.18 -12.71
C ARG A 94 -17.13 -2.81 -12.02
N SER A 95 -16.98 -2.82 -10.69
CA SER A 95 -16.71 -1.60 -9.92
C SER A 95 -15.43 -0.90 -10.37
N ARG A 96 -15.46 0.43 -10.43
CA ARG A 96 -14.29 1.26 -10.81
C ARG A 96 -13.14 1.13 -9.82
N LEU A 97 -13.45 1.01 -8.53
CA LEU A 97 -12.44 0.81 -7.49
C LEU A 97 -11.76 -0.54 -7.66
N LEU A 98 -12.51 -1.58 -8.04
CA LEU A 98 -11.95 -2.89 -8.33
C LEU A 98 -11.07 -2.88 -9.58
N ASP A 99 -11.49 -2.20 -10.66
CA ASP A 99 -10.68 -2.03 -11.87
C ASP A 99 -9.38 -1.26 -11.57
N PHE A 100 -9.45 -0.21 -10.75
CA PHE A 100 -8.29 0.52 -10.27
C PHE A 100 -7.35 -0.39 -9.46
N ALA A 101 -7.89 -1.10 -8.47
CA ALA A 101 -7.12 -1.98 -7.59
C ALA A 101 -6.39 -3.09 -8.39
N ILE A 102 -7.07 -3.74 -9.34
CA ILE A 102 -6.48 -4.80 -10.17
C ILE A 102 -5.34 -4.25 -11.04
N LYS A 103 -5.54 -3.08 -11.66
CA LYS A 103 -4.50 -2.43 -12.47
C LYS A 103 -3.31 -2.04 -11.60
N SER A 104 -3.55 -1.42 -10.45
CA SER A 104 -2.47 -1.08 -9.51
C SER A 104 -1.72 -2.33 -9.03
N ALA A 105 -2.41 -3.40 -8.67
CA ALA A 105 -1.78 -4.66 -8.26
C ALA A 105 -0.94 -5.29 -9.38
N ALA A 106 -1.48 -5.37 -10.60
CA ALA A 106 -0.75 -5.86 -11.76
C ALA A 106 0.51 -5.02 -12.03
N GLY A 107 0.40 -3.70 -11.93
CA GLY A 107 1.54 -2.83 -12.16
C GLY A 107 2.58 -2.87 -11.04
N ALA A 108 2.17 -3.02 -9.79
CA ALA A 108 3.07 -3.24 -8.66
C ALA A 108 3.86 -4.55 -8.84
N ALA A 109 3.22 -5.61 -9.32
CA ALA A 109 3.89 -6.87 -9.67
C ALA A 109 4.90 -6.70 -10.82
N ILE A 110 4.53 -5.99 -11.90
CA ILE A 110 5.44 -5.71 -13.02
C ILE A 110 6.64 -4.88 -12.57
N TRP A 111 6.42 -3.81 -11.80
CA TRP A 111 7.51 -2.99 -11.26
C TRP A 111 8.44 -3.79 -10.36
N SER A 112 7.89 -4.69 -9.56
CA SER A 112 8.69 -5.57 -8.71
C SER A 112 9.66 -6.43 -9.53
N LEU A 113 9.19 -7.01 -10.64
CA LEU A 113 10.03 -7.78 -11.56
C LEU A 113 11.08 -6.89 -12.26
N ILE A 114 10.69 -5.69 -12.72
CA ILE A 114 11.63 -4.74 -13.34
C ILE A 114 12.76 -4.41 -12.35
N TRP A 115 12.42 -4.07 -11.11
CA TRP A 115 13.40 -3.77 -10.07
C TRP A 115 14.27 -4.99 -9.76
N PHE A 116 13.70 -6.19 -9.66
CA PHE A 116 14.50 -7.41 -9.51
C PHE A 116 15.59 -7.54 -10.59
N PHE A 117 15.24 -7.39 -11.88
CA PHE A 117 16.21 -7.48 -12.98
C PHE A 117 17.20 -6.31 -13.00
N LEU A 118 16.79 -5.11 -12.61
CA LEU A 118 17.71 -3.98 -12.41
C LEU A 118 18.72 -4.28 -11.30
N GLY A 119 18.30 -4.97 -10.24
CA GLY A 119 19.17 -5.43 -9.17
C GLY A 119 20.21 -6.44 -9.64
N LEU A 120 19.80 -7.40 -10.46
CA LEU A 120 20.72 -8.37 -11.07
C LEU A 120 21.75 -7.68 -11.97
N ALA A 121 21.36 -6.60 -12.63
CA ALA A 121 22.23 -5.80 -13.49
C ALA A 121 23.12 -4.80 -12.72
N GLY A 122 23.03 -4.72 -11.39
CA GLY A 122 23.80 -3.75 -10.59
C GLY A 122 23.34 -2.30 -10.78
N ALA A 123 22.06 -2.08 -11.10
CA ALA A 123 21.51 -0.78 -11.46
C ALA A 123 20.75 -0.09 -10.31
N TYR A 124 20.92 -0.49 -9.05
CA TYR A 124 20.31 0.20 -7.92
C TYR A 124 21.06 1.49 -7.58
N ASN A 125 20.58 2.58 -8.16
CA ASN A 125 21.07 3.92 -7.87
C ASN A 125 19.94 4.95 -8.05
N ARG A 126 20.20 6.17 -7.57
CA ARG A 126 19.24 7.28 -7.60
C ARG A 126 18.79 7.64 -9.01
N THR A 127 19.68 7.57 -10.00
CA THR A 127 19.36 7.89 -11.40
C THR A 127 18.37 6.88 -11.98
N THR A 128 18.60 5.59 -11.77
CA THR A 128 17.67 4.52 -12.18
C THR A 128 16.30 4.72 -11.54
N ALA A 129 16.25 5.06 -10.26
CA ALA A 129 15.00 5.32 -9.54
C ALA A 129 14.22 6.51 -10.14
N LEU A 130 14.91 7.59 -10.50
CA LEU A 130 14.31 8.76 -11.15
C LEU A 130 13.81 8.44 -12.57
N LEU A 131 14.57 7.69 -13.37
CA LEU A 131 14.12 7.28 -14.69
C LEU A 131 12.88 6.39 -14.60
N ALA A 132 12.87 5.45 -13.66
CA ALA A 132 11.72 4.59 -13.41
C ALA A 132 10.46 5.40 -13.03
N ILE A 133 10.57 6.41 -12.16
CA ILE A 133 9.41 7.22 -11.78
C ILE A 133 8.91 8.07 -12.95
N ILE A 134 9.81 8.66 -13.75
CA ILE A 134 9.44 9.46 -14.93
C ILE A 134 8.69 8.59 -15.95
N ILE A 135 9.22 7.40 -16.26
CA ILE A 135 8.58 6.45 -17.17
C ILE A 135 7.21 6.02 -16.63
N GLY A 136 7.14 5.68 -15.35
CA GLY A 136 5.92 5.25 -14.69
C GLY A 136 4.82 6.32 -14.66
N ILE A 137 5.18 7.58 -14.40
CA ILE A 137 4.26 8.73 -14.45
C ILE A 137 3.77 8.94 -15.90
N GLY A 138 4.65 8.77 -16.90
CA GLY A 138 4.28 8.79 -18.31
C GLY A 138 3.15 7.81 -18.62
N PHE A 139 3.26 6.56 -18.16
CA PHE A 139 2.19 5.56 -18.29
C PHE A 139 0.94 5.92 -17.48
N ALA A 140 1.09 6.48 -16.28
CA ALA A 140 -0.03 6.92 -15.44
C ALA A 140 -0.89 7.98 -16.12
N GLY A 141 -0.27 8.95 -16.80
CA GLY A 141 -0.97 9.97 -17.58
C GLY A 141 -1.83 9.38 -18.70
N VAL A 142 -1.35 8.32 -19.38
CA VAL A 142 -2.13 7.61 -20.40
C VAL A 142 -3.30 6.85 -19.78
N GLY A 143 -3.07 6.14 -18.68
CA GLY A 143 -4.12 5.39 -17.95
C GLY A 143 -5.24 6.28 -17.41
N LEU A 144 -4.88 7.42 -16.83
CA LEU A 144 -5.85 8.39 -16.26
C LEU A 144 -6.76 9.00 -17.33
N ARG A 145 -6.25 9.29 -18.55
CA ARG A 145 -7.07 9.77 -19.67
C ARG A 145 -8.19 8.78 -20.02
N GLY A 146 -7.91 7.48 -19.92
CA GLY A 146 -8.90 6.42 -20.12
C GLY A 146 -9.96 6.36 -19.02
N LEU A 147 -9.60 6.71 -17.79
CA LEU A 147 -10.53 6.74 -16.65
C LEU A 147 -11.45 7.98 -16.72
N VAL A 148 -10.88 9.16 -16.99
CA VAL A 148 -11.60 10.44 -17.07
C VAL A 148 -12.71 10.38 -18.12
N ARG A 149 -12.46 9.76 -19.28
CA ARG A 149 -13.47 9.59 -20.34
C ARG A 149 -14.65 8.69 -19.93
N LYS A 150 -14.43 7.73 -19.03
CA LYS A 150 -15.48 6.83 -18.51
C LYS A 150 -16.27 7.44 -17.35
N THR A 151 -15.76 8.50 -16.71
CA THR A 151 -16.40 9.14 -15.55
C THR A 151 -17.76 9.73 -15.89
N VAL A 152 -17.95 10.16 -17.14
CA VAL A 152 -19.18 10.76 -17.67
C VAL A 152 -20.37 9.79 -17.61
N GLU A 153 -20.14 8.48 -17.50
CA GLU A 153 -21.19 7.43 -17.46
C GLU A 153 -21.47 6.89 -16.04
N SER A 154 -21.08 7.59 -14.97
CA SER A 154 -21.22 7.04 -13.61
C SER A 154 -22.65 7.02 -13.10
N ARG A 155 -23.08 5.82 -12.69
CA ARG A 155 -24.33 5.55 -11.96
C ARG A 155 -24.46 6.44 -10.71
N VAL A 156 -25.72 6.75 -10.38
CA VAL A 156 -26.15 7.43 -9.17
C VAL A 156 -25.59 6.68 -7.96
N ALA A 157 -24.76 7.36 -7.16
CA ALA A 157 -24.24 6.80 -5.92
C ALA A 157 -25.41 6.51 -4.97
N GLU A 158 -25.57 5.25 -4.59
CA GLU A 158 -26.56 4.86 -3.60
C GLU A 158 -26.18 5.49 -2.26
N LYS A 159 -27.13 6.13 -1.57
CA LYS A 159 -26.84 6.78 -0.29
C LYS A 159 -26.56 5.69 0.75
N ALA A 160 -25.31 5.63 1.21
CA ALA A 160 -24.92 4.77 2.33
C ALA A 160 -25.81 5.02 3.55
N ALA A 161 -26.41 3.96 4.09
CA ALA A 161 -27.22 4.01 5.30
C ALA A 161 -26.35 4.39 6.51
N LEU A 162 -26.97 4.81 7.61
CA LEU A 162 -26.25 5.18 8.83
C LEU A 162 -25.34 4.03 9.32
N PHE A 163 -25.82 2.80 9.21
CA PHE A 163 -25.08 1.60 9.56
C PHE A 163 -23.83 1.41 8.67
N ASP A 164 -23.96 1.58 7.35
CA ASP A 164 -22.84 1.50 6.42
C ASP A 164 -21.79 2.57 6.72
N ARG A 165 -22.21 3.78 7.10
CA ARG A 165 -21.30 4.85 7.53
C ARG A 165 -20.55 4.49 8.81
N ALA A 166 -21.25 3.90 9.78
CA ALA A 166 -20.61 3.44 11.02
C ALA A 166 -19.56 2.36 10.74
N LEU A 167 -19.87 1.40 9.86
CA LEU A 167 -18.92 0.38 9.42
C LEU A 167 -17.72 0.98 8.68
N LEU A 168 -17.94 1.96 7.79
CA LEU A 168 -16.87 2.66 7.09
C LEU A 168 -15.94 3.39 8.06
N VAL A 169 -16.48 4.04 9.10
CA VAL A 169 -15.67 4.67 10.15
C VAL A 169 -14.86 3.61 10.91
N LEU A 170 -15.49 2.49 11.28
CA LEU A 170 -14.79 1.40 11.96
C LEU A 170 -13.67 0.78 11.12
N ILE A 171 -13.80 0.73 9.79
CA ILE A 171 -12.73 0.31 8.86
C ILE A 171 -11.66 1.40 8.72
N ALA A 172 -12.07 2.67 8.65
CA ALA A 172 -11.14 3.78 8.46
C ALA A 172 -10.16 3.93 9.64
N ILE A 173 -10.61 3.68 10.88
CA ILE A 173 -9.77 3.78 12.07
C ILE A 173 -8.49 2.93 11.97
N PRO A 174 -8.54 1.59 11.82
CA PRO A 174 -7.34 0.77 11.72
C PRO A 174 -6.50 1.09 10.49
N VAL A 175 -7.12 1.44 9.36
CA VAL A 175 -6.39 1.82 8.13
C VAL A 175 -5.58 3.11 8.34
N VAL A 176 -6.17 4.12 8.98
CA VAL A 176 -5.48 5.38 9.29
C VAL A 176 -4.38 5.16 10.32
N LEU A 177 -4.63 4.34 11.35
CA LEU A 177 -3.60 4.00 12.34
C LEU A 177 -2.44 3.22 11.71
N ALA A 178 -2.72 2.29 10.79
CA ALA A 178 -1.71 1.56 10.04
C ALA A 178 -0.87 2.49 9.15
N LEU A 179 -1.49 3.46 8.49
CA LEU A 179 -0.78 4.49 7.73
C LEU A 179 0.13 5.35 8.63
N ILE A 180 -0.38 5.79 9.79
CA ILE A 180 0.43 6.56 10.75
C ILE A 180 1.62 5.73 11.24
N ALA A 181 1.39 4.44 11.55
CA ALA A 181 2.44 3.53 11.98
C ALA A 181 3.48 3.28 10.89
N SER A 182 3.06 3.12 9.63
CA SER A 182 3.97 2.92 8.50
C SER A 182 4.79 4.17 8.17
N LEU A 183 4.24 5.35 8.47
CA LEU A 183 4.93 6.63 8.38
C LEU A 183 5.78 6.96 9.60
N ALA A 184 5.81 6.16 10.67
CA ALA A 184 6.64 6.38 11.85
C ALA A 184 8.07 5.83 11.65
N PRO A 185 9.05 6.14 12.53
CA PRO A 185 10.34 5.46 12.51
C PRO A 185 10.16 3.95 12.71
N PRO A 186 10.88 3.10 11.96
CA PRO A 186 10.74 1.65 12.07
C PRO A 186 11.23 1.18 13.44
N THR A 187 10.37 0.52 14.20
CA THR A 187 10.69 -0.05 15.52
C THR A 187 10.42 -1.55 15.59
N ALA A 188 9.66 -2.09 14.63
CA ALA A 188 9.32 -3.51 14.59
C ALA A 188 10.53 -4.37 14.20
N LYS A 189 10.70 -5.48 14.90
CA LYS A 189 11.89 -6.35 14.78
C LYS A 189 12.05 -6.92 13.36
N ASP A 190 10.96 -7.37 12.74
CA ASP A 190 10.93 -7.85 11.35
C ASP A 190 11.35 -6.77 10.36
N THR A 191 10.85 -5.55 10.55
CA THR A 191 11.16 -4.40 9.70
C THR A 191 12.65 -4.08 9.77
N LEU A 192 13.19 -4.04 10.99
CA LEU A 192 14.61 -3.78 11.22
C LEU A 192 15.52 -4.90 10.74
N LEU A 193 15.09 -6.17 10.80
CA LEU A 193 15.93 -7.31 10.45
C LEU A 193 15.96 -7.62 8.96
N TYR A 194 14.85 -7.44 8.24
CA TYR A 194 14.81 -7.79 6.82
C TYR A 194 14.05 -6.82 5.93
N HIS A 195 12.85 -6.33 6.28
CA HIS A 195 12.10 -5.47 5.33
C HIS A 195 12.79 -4.14 5.01
N PHE A 196 13.62 -3.62 5.92
CA PHE A 196 14.42 -2.42 5.69
C PHE A 196 15.91 -2.72 5.59
N ALA A 197 16.43 -3.68 6.36
CA ALA A 197 17.85 -4.02 6.30
C ALA A 197 18.28 -4.58 4.94
N VAL A 198 17.48 -5.48 4.34
CA VAL A 198 17.80 -6.07 3.04
C VAL A 198 17.76 -5.01 1.93
N PRO A 199 16.69 -4.19 1.78
CA PRO A 199 16.71 -3.10 0.80
C PRO A 199 17.86 -2.11 0.98
N LYS A 200 18.20 -1.74 2.23
CA LYS A 200 19.35 -0.86 2.50
C LYS A 200 20.67 -1.49 2.05
N ALA A 201 20.87 -2.78 2.34
CA ALA A 201 22.05 -3.50 1.89
C ALA A 201 22.10 -3.63 0.35
N PHE A 202 20.97 -3.90 -0.30
CA PHE A 202 20.84 -3.91 -1.76
C PHE A 202 21.22 -2.57 -2.40
N ILE A 203 20.74 -1.47 -1.81
CA ILE A 203 21.11 -0.11 -2.26
C ILE A 203 22.60 0.13 -2.07
N ALA A 204 23.17 -0.23 -0.92
CA ALA A 204 24.58 -0.03 -0.63
C ALA A 204 25.51 -0.79 -1.59
N GLN A 205 25.13 -2.01 -2.01
CA GLN A 205 25.88 -2.80 -3.00
C GLN A 205 25.48 -2.51 -4.46
N GLY A 206 24.50 -1.63 -4.70
CA GLY A 206 23.99 -1.32 -6.03
C GLY A 206 23.26 -2.47 -6.75
N SER A 207 22.99 -3.59 -6.08
CA SER A 207 22.48 -4.83 -6.70
C SER A 207 21.59 -5.64 -5.75
N SER A 208 20.94 -6.70 -6.23
CA SER A 208 20.19 -7.67 -5.42
C SER A 208 21.00 -8.94 -5.09
N ASN A 209 22.34 -8.85 -5.12
CA ASN A 209 23.24 -9.94 -4.76
C ASN A 209 23.05 -10.43 -3.32
N PHE A 210 23.46 -11.67 -3.08
CA PHE A 210 23.38 -12.33 -1.78
C PHE A 210 24.05 -11.51 -0.68
N ILE A 211 23.38 -11.43 0.47
CA ILE A 211 23.90 -10.78 1.67
C ILE A 211 24.26 -11.87 2.67
N GLU A 212 25.56 -12.00 2.97
CA GLU A 212 26.05 -13.00 3.92
C GLU A 212 25.38 -12.84 5.29
N GLY A 213 24.90 -13.95 5.85
CA GLY A 213 24.21 -13.98 7.13
C GLY A 213 22.76 -13.50 7.12
N ASN A 214 22.19 -13.11 5.97
CA ASN A 214 20.79 -12.70 5.88
C ASN A 214 20.02 -13.54 4.85
N ILE A 215 19.33 -14.59 5.30
CA ILE A 215 18.55 -15.48 4.45
C ILE A 215 17.41 -14.75 3.70
N ALA A 216 16.93 -13.61 4.21
CA ALA A 216 15.89 -12.85 3.53
C ALA A 216 16.39 -12.21 2.22
N SER A 217 17.70 -12.15 1.97
CA SER A 217 18.23 -11.67 0.68
C SER A 217 17.84 -12.55 -0.51
N TYR A 218 17.45 -13.82 -0.27
CA TYR A 218 16.92 -14.70 -1.31
C TYR A 218 15.46 -14.37 -1.71
N LEU A 219 14.78 -13.51 -0.95
CA LEU A 219 13.39 -13.10 -1.19
C LEU A 219 13.33 -11.73 -1.90
N ALA A 220 14.23 -11.49 -2.86
CA ALA A 220 14.33 -10.24 -3.62
C ALA A 220 13.18 -10.07 -4.65
N VAL A 221 11.93 -10.10 -4.20
CA VAL A 221 10.73 -10.02 -5.04
C VAL A 221 9.59 -9.37 -4.26
N GLY A 222 8.52 -9.00 -4.96
CA GLY A 222 7.36 -8.37 -4.38
C GLY A 222 7.70 -7.03 -3.74
N ILE A 223 7.35 -6.90 -2.47
CA ILE A 223 7.42 -5.65 -1.71
C ILE A 223 8.86 -5.19 -1.43
N GLU A 224 9.82 -6.10 -1.29
CA GLU A 224 11.23 -5.73 -1.04
C GLU A 224 11.82 -4.90 -2.18
N MET A 225 11.42 -5.20 -3.41
CA MET A 225 11.85 -4.43 -4.60
C MET A 225 11.21 -3.05 -4.66
N GLN A 226 9.98 -2.91 -4.15
CA GLN A 226 9.33 -1.61 -4.03
C GLN A 226 9.98 -0.78 -2.92
N ASN A 227 10.46 -1.41 -1.84
CA ASN A 227 11.20 -0.74 -0.77
C ASN A 227 12.54 -0.20 -1.27
N VAL A 228 13.28 -0.95 -2.10
CA VAL A 228 14.49 -0.44 -2.76
C VAL A 228 14.18 0.84 -3.54
N TRP A 229 13.13 0.81 -4.35
CA TRP A 229 12.74 1.98 -5.13
C TRP A 229 12.36 3.18 -4.26
N ALA A 230 11.50 2.95 -3.28
CA ALA A 230 11.00 3.97 -2.36
C ALA A 230 12.15 4.61 -1.57
N MET A 231 13.09 3.80 -1.07
CA MET A 231 14.24 4.28 -0.34
C MET A 231 15.19 5.09 -1.22
N LEU A 232 15.46 4.64 -2.46
CA LEU A 232 16.30 5.40 -3.41
C LEU A 232 15.72 6.78 -3.73
N LEU A 233 14.39 6.89 -3.85
CA LEU A 233 13.71 8.17 -4.07
C LEU A 233 13.65 9.03 -2.79
N GLY A 234 13.41 8.43 -1.63
CA GLY A 234 13.35 9.16 -0.37
C GLY A 234 14.72 9.66 0.09
N ASP A 235 15.79 8.98 -0.29
CA ASP A 235 17.17 9.35 0.05
C ASP A 235 17.59 10.73 -0.48
N PHE A 236 16.91 11.25 -1.52
CA PHE A 236 17.05 12.66 -1.94
C PHE A 236 16.67 13.68 -0.86
N PHE A 237 15.80 13.28 0.07
CA PHE A 237 15.30 14.09 1.18
C PHE A 237 15.85 13.60 2.53
N GLY A 238 16.74 12.61 2.53
CA GLY A 238 17.41 12.05 3.69
C GLY A 238 16.83 10.71 4.16
N GLN A 239 17.56 10.04 5.05
CA GLN A 239 17.25 8.69 5.52
C GLN A 239 15.82 8.56 6.07
N ARG A 240 15.34 9.56 6.80
CA ARG A 240 14.00 9.52 7.37
C ARG A 240 12.91 9.48 6.32
N ALA A 241 13.09 10.21 5.22
CA ALA A 241 12.17 10.21 4.09
C ALA A 241 12.23 8.89 3.32
N ALA A 242 13.42 8.29 3.16
CA ALA A 242 13.59 6.96 2.57
C ALA A 242 12.83 5.89 3.35
N GLU A 243 12.97 5.87 4.68
CA GLU A 243 12.27 4.94 5.56
C GLU A 243 10.75 5.17 5.56
N ALA A 244 10.30 6.43 5.60
CA ALA A 244 8.88 6.75 5.52
C ALA A 244 8.28 6.42 4.14
N ALA A 245 9.03 6.59 3.05
CA ALA A 245 8.60 6.20 1.71
C ALA A 245 8.41 4.68 1.62
N ALA A 246 9.36 3.90 2.11
CA ALA A 246 9.25 2.44 2.15
C ALA A 246 8.07 1.98 3.01
N GLY A 247 7.89 2.56 4.21
CA GLY A 247 6.74 2.25 5.05
C GLY A 247 5.39 2.60 4.41
N ALA A 248 5.28 3.76 3.79
CA ALA A 248 4.07 4.16 3.07
C ALA A 248 3.81 3.29 1.82
N VAL A 249 4.85 2.83 1.14
CA VAL A 249 4.73 1.87 0.03
C VAL A 249 4.30 0.50 0.52
N ASN A 250 4.83 0.01 1.64
CA ASN A 250 4.37 -1.21 2.30
C ASN A 250 2.86 -1.13 2.62
N PHE A 251 2.43 -0.03 3.23
CA PHE A 251 1.02 0.22 3.49
C PHE A 251 0.18 0.26 2.21
N ALA A 252 0.64 0.93 1.15
CA ALA A 252 -0.11 0.99 -0.10
C ALA A 252 -0.21 -0.38 -0.80
N PHE A 253 0.80 -1.24 -0.63
CA PHE A 253 0.85 -2.58 -1.21
C PHE A 253 0.00 -3.59 -0.42
N PHE A 254 -0.03 -3.45 0.92
CA PHE A 254 -0.82 -4.28 1.84
C PHE A 254 -1.51 -3.39 2.91
N PRO A 255 -2.62 -2.72 2.56
CA PRO A 255 -3.30 -1.75 3.44
C PRO A 255 -4.15 -2.38 4.55
#